data_AF-A0A419HP84-F1
#
_entry.id   AF-A0A419HP84-F1
#
_cell.length_a   1.000
_cell.length_b   1.000
_cell.length_c   1.000
_cell.angle_alpha   90.00
_cell.angle_beta   90.00
_cell.angle_gamma   90.00
#
_symmetry.space_group_name_H-M   'P 1'
#
loop_
_entity.id
_entity.type
_entity.pdbx_description
1 polymer ?
#
loop_
_entity_poly.entity_id
_entity_poly.type
_entity_poly.pdbx_seq_one_letter_code
_entity_poly.pdbx_strand_id
1 'polypeptide(L)'
;MTPSTSGGKRRRLGLLLAGLGLTAAAGLTVLPTADITPVAGTAVSGNLQFTQLKQVQNQWCWAASGLSIAQFRGKGAGVSQNEFCNKAHGYPAGTACPNQPDTLQTVQRGFQAIGLGAGSVSGSSIPFATVKSNIDAGKPIETGIYWTAGGGHAQVIYGYNGQTMAYGDPWPQSPTYNEMDYNSYVSNGEFQWGDALYNVG
;
A
#
# COMPACT_ATOMS: atom_id res chain seq x y z
N MET A 1 -53.31 18.84 6.76
CA MET A 1 -53.89 19.98 6.03
C MET A 1 -53.02 20.24 4.80
N THR A 2 -53.50 19.86 3.61
CA THR A 2 -53.08 20.32 2.26
C THR A 2 -53.55 21.78 2.04
N PRO A 3 -53.02 22.60 1.10
CA PRO A 3 -52.91 22.40 -0.37
C PRO A 3 -51.50 22.76 -0.95
N SER A 4 -50.99 22.26 -2.09
CA SER A 4 -51.44 22.19 -3.51
C SER A 4 -51.35 23.50 -4.31
N THR A 5 -50.44 23.53 -5.31
CA THR A 5 -50.53 24.18 -6.65
C THR A 5 -49.26 23.75 -7.43
N SER A 6 -49.27 22.97 -8.52
CA SER A 6 -49.91 23.04 -9.87
C SER A 6 -49.24 24.02 -10.85
N GLY A 7 -48.82 23.48 -12.01
CA GLY A 7 -48.42 24.21 -13.24
C GLY A 7 -47.07 23.73 -13.79
N GLY A 8 -46.90 23.22 -15.01
CA GLY A 8 -47.79 23.22 -16.16
C GLY A 8 -47.38 22.17 -17.21
N LYS A 9 -48.40 21.63 -17.89
CA LYS A 9 -48.26 20.81 -19.11
C LYS A 9 -48.20 21.74 -20.32
N ARG A 10 -47.26 21.50 -21.24
CA ARG A 10 -47.37 21.96 -22.63
C ARG A 10 -47.37 20.75 -23.56
N ARG A 11 -48.53 20.48 -24.15
CA ARG A 11 -48.72 19.64 -25.34
C ARG A 11 -48.31 20.45 -26.56
N ARG A 12 -47.61 19.84 -27.52
CA ARG A 12 -47.82 20.09 -28.95
C ARG A 12 -47.77 18.76 -29.70
N LEU A 13 -48.90 18.47 -30.34
CA LEU A 13 -49.15 17.36 -31.25
C LEU A 13 -48.85 17.87 -32.66
N GLY A 14 -48.05 17.16 -33.44
CA GLY A 14 -47.64 17.54 -34.79
C GLY A 14 -47.60 16.34 -35.72
N LEU A 15 -48.69 16.21 -36.50
CA LEU A 15 -48.94 15.58 -37.80
C LEU A 15 -48.05 14.44 -38.34
N LEU A 16 -48.77 13.40 -38.79
CA LEU A 16 -48.33 12.34 -39.70
C LEU A 16 -47.82 12.88 -41.04
N LEU A 17 -46.82 12.19 -41.62
CA LEU A 17 -46.63 12.07 -43.06
C LEU A 17 -46.17 10.64 -43.37
N ALA A 18 -47.03 9.89 -44.06
CA ALA A 18 -46.70 8.63 -44.71
C ALA A 18 -45.92 8.92 -45.99
N GLY A 19 -44.82 8.21 -46.21
CA GLY A 19 -44.04 8.24 -47.44
C GLY A 19 -43.49 6.86 -47.76
N LEU A 20 -44.14 6.17 -48.71
CA LEU A 20 -43.60 5.02 -49.41
C LEU A 20 -42.52 5.52 -50.39
N GLY A 21 -41.34 4.91 -50.40
CA GLY A 21 -40.32 5.28 -51.38
C GLY A 21 -39.06 4.43 -51.34
N LEU A 22 -39.02 3.43 -52.21
CA LEU A 22 -37.88 2.90 -52.96
C LEU A 22 -36.65 2.33 -52.20
N THR A 23 -36.49 1.03 -52.40
CA THR A 23 -35.28 0.22 -52.18
C THR A 23 -34.08 0.74 -52.96
N ALA A 24 -32.95 0.96 -52.27
CA ALA A 24 -31.62 1.00 -52.87
C ALA A 24 -30.68 0.09 -52.06
N ALA A 25 -30.28 -1.04 -52.64
CA ALA A 25 -29.26 -1.91 -52.08
C ALA A 25 -27.88 -1.30 -52.35
N ALA A 26 -27.25 -0.74 -51.32
CA ALA A 26 -25.84 -0.38 -51.34
C ALA A 26 -25.04 -1.51 -50.71
N GLY A 27 -24.14 -2.12 -51.49
CA GLY A 27 -23.26 -3.19 -51.03
C GLY A 27 -22.34 -2.70 -49.93
N LEU A 28 -22.42 -3.34 -48.75
CA LEU A 28 -21.51 -3.10 -47.64
C LEU A 28 -20.26 -3.96 -47.83
N THR A 29 -19.16 -3.35 -48.26
CA THR A 29 -17.83 -3.96 -48.12
C THR A 29 -17.45 -3.93 -46.64
N VAL A 30 -17.45 -5.10 -45.99
CA VAL A 30 -16.94 -5.26 -44.62
C VAL A 30 -15.41 -5.24 -44.70
N LEU A 31 -14.79 -4.18 -44.16
CA LEU A 31 -13.35 -4.15 -43.92
C LEU A 31 -13.01 -5.11 -42.77
N PRO A 32 -11.87 -5.81 -42.80
CA PRO A 32 -11.45 -6.62 -41.67
C PRO A 32 -11.20 -5.70 -40.48
N THR A 33 -11.95 -5.92 -39.40
CA THR A 33 -11.64 -5.34 -38.10
C THR A 33 -10.35 -6.02 -37.62
N ALA A 34 -9.27 -5.25 -37.52
CA ALA A 34 -8.06 -5.73 -36.85
C ALA A 34 -8.42 -6.06 -35.39
N ASP A 35 -8.23 -7.32 -35.00
CA ASP A 35 -8.34 -7.75 -33.61
C ASP A 35 -7.29 -7.00 -32.80
N ILE A 36 -7.74 -5.99 -32.04
CA ILE A 36 -6.89 -5.33 -31.06
C ILE A 36 -6.78 -6.29 -29.87
N THR A 37 -5.75 -7.14 -29.89
CA THR A 37 -5.29 -7.82 -28.68
C THR A 37 -4.99 -6.77 -27.63
N PRO A 38 -5.57 -6.81 -26.42
CA PRO A 38 -5.18 -5.89 -25.36
C PRO A 38 -3.72 -6.14 -25.02
N VAL A 39 -2.86 -5.17 -25.36
CA VAL A 39 -1.50 -5.10 -24.83
C VAL A 39 -1.63 -4.98 -23.31
N ALA A 40 -0.84 -5.77 -22.58
CA ALA A 40 -0.80 -5.81 -21.12
C ALA A 40 -0.94 -4.41 -20.52
N GLY A 41 -1.91 -4.30 -19.61
CA GLY A 41 -2.36 -3.02 -19.05
C GLY A 41 -1.21 -2.16 -18.52
N THR A 42 -1.38 -0.86 -18.74
CA THR A 42 -0.62 0.25 -18.16
C THR A 42 -0.30 -0.04 -16.70
N ALA A 43 0.95 0.20 -16.28
CA ALA A 43 1.37 0.05 -14.89
C ALA A 43 0.41 0.82 -13.97
N VAL A 44 -0.39 0.09 -13.20
CA VAL A 44 -1.19 0.64 -12.10
C VAL A 44 -0.20 1.15 -11.05
N SER A 45 -0.34 2.39 -10.62
CA SER A 45 0.40 2.94 -9.48
C SER A 45 -0.39 2.66 -8.21
N GLY A 46 0.24 2.07 -7.22
CA GLY A 46 -0.32 1.92 -5.87
C GLY A 46 0.40 2.88 -4.93
N ASN A 47 -0.33 3.75 -4.22
CA ASN A 47 0.26 4.62 -3.21
C ASN A 47 -0.70 4.75 -2.02
N LEU A 48 -0.27 4.22 -0.88
CA LEU A 48 -1.04 4.27 0.36
C LEU A 48 -0.83 5.62 1.04
N GLN A 49 -1.90 6.17 1.64
CA GLN A 49 -1.82 7.35 2.51
C GLN A 49 -1.16 6.98 3.85
N PHE A 50 0.12 6.62 3.77
CA PHE A 50 0.92 6.08 4.85
C PHE A 50 1.70 7.19 5.55
N THR A 51 1.73 7.15 6.88
CA THR A 51 2.54 8.06 7.69
C THR A 51 3.64 7.27 8.39
N GLN A 52 4.89 7.54 8.05
CA GLN A 52 6.05 6.93 8.69
C GLN A 52 6.38 7.67 10.00
N LEU A 53 6.32 6.96 11.12
CA LEU A 53 6.84 7.44 12.39
C LEU A 53 8.37 7.45 12.36
N LYS A 54 8.98 8.51 12.92
CA LYS A 54 10.42 8.53 13.19
C LYS A 54 10.73 7.74 14.45
N GLN A 55 11.79 6.95 14.43
CA GLN A 55 12.23 6.21 15.61
C GLN A 55 12.68 7.17 16.71
N VAL A 56 12.28 6.89 17.95
CA VAL A 56 12.60 7.73 19.12
C VAL A 56 13.81 7.22 19.91
N GLN A 57 14.37 6.07 19.52
CA GLN A 57 15.59 5.47 20.05
C GLN A 57 16.46 4.96 18.90
N ASN A 58 17.78 4.87 19.09
CA ASN A 58 18.73 4.54 18.03
C ASN A 58 18.54 3.15 17.42
N GLN A 59 18.04 2.18 18.19
CA GLN A 59 17.88 0.79 17.74
C GLN A 59 16.41 0.41 17.47
N TRP A 60 15.50 1.39 17.39
CA TRP A 60 14.05 1.16 17.31
C TRP A 60 13.45 1.41 15.93
N CYS A 61 14.24 1.28 14.87
CA CYS A 61 13.72 1.32 13.51
C CYS A 61 12.56 0.32 13.32
N TRP A 62 12.68 -0.90 13.86
CA TRP A 62 11.64 -1.94 13.84
C TRP A 62 10.35 -1.50 14.56
N ALA A 63 10.46 -0.88 15.74
CA ALA A 63 9.30 -0.48 16.52
C ALA A 63 8.58 0.71 15.86
N ALA A 64 9.33 1.65 15.28
CA ALA A 64 8.79 2.78 14.56
C ALA A 64 8.08 2.35 13.28
N SER A 65 8.71 1.51 12.46
CA SER A 65 8.15 0.98 11.21
C SER A 65 6.93 0.10 11.46
N GLY A 66 7.03 -0.85 12.38
CA GLY A 66 5.90 -1.69 12.78
C GLY A 66 4.71 -0.86 13.29
N LEU A 67 4.93 0.05 14.24
CA LEU A 67 3.85 0.89 14.78
C LEU A 67 3.22 1.81 13.70
N SER A 68 4.00 2.27 12.72
CA SER A 68 3.47 3.03 11.57
C SER A 68 2.48 2.20 10.76
N ILE A 69 2.81 0.93 10.48
CA ILE A 69 1.89 -0.01 9.81
C ILE A 69 0.66 -0.26 10.67
N ALA A 70 0.83 -0.45 11.98
CA ALA A 70 -0.30 -0.64 12.87
C ALA A 70 -1.28 0.55 12.85
N GLN A 71 -0.77 1.78 12.92
CA GLN A 71 -1.56 3.00 12.85
C GLN A 71 -2.27 3.15 11.50
N PHE A 72 -1.58 2.84 10.40
CA PHE A 72 -2.20 2.81 9.07
C PHE A 72 -3.37 1.80 8.99
N ARG A 73 -3.26 0.65 9.66
CA ARG A 73 -4.31 -0.38 9.73
C ARG A 73 -5.39 -0.10 10.79
N GLY A 74 -5.42 1.12 11.35
CA GLY A 74 -6.42 1.52 12.35
C GLY A 74 -6.22 0.90 13.74
N LYS A 75 -4.99 0.45 14.04
CA LYS A 75 -4.60 -0.12 15.34
C LYS A 75 -3.48 0.71 15.95
N GLY A 76 -3.21 0.54 17.25
CA GLY A 76 -2.10 1.24 17.89
C GLY A 76 -2.23 2.78 17.97
N ALA A 77 -3.44 3.32 17.78
CA ALA A 77 -3.71 4.73 18.05
C ALA A 77 -3.43 5.04 19.53
N GLY A 78 -2.62 6.07 19.79
CA GLY A 78 -2.18 6.43 21.16
C GLY A 78 -1.12 5.52 21.78
N VAL A 79 -0.73 4.42 21.12
CA VAL A 79 0.37 3.56 21.57
C VAL A 79 1.68 4.24 21.22
N SER A 80 2.58 4.38 22.21
CA SER A 80 3.94 4.87 21.99
C SER A 80 4.87 3.75 21.48
N GLN A 81 6.02 4.08 20.89
CA GLN A 81 7.01 3.06 20.49
C GLN A 81 7.51 2.23 21.70
N ASN A 82 7.65 2.86 22.87
CA ASN A 82 8.01 2.15 24.11
C ASN A 82 6.92 1.16 24.52
N GLU A 83 5.64 1.56 24.42
CA GLU A 83 4.52 0.67 24.72
C GLU A 83 4.41 -0.47 23.69
N PHE A 84 4.60 -0.18 22.40
CA PHE A 84 4.66 -1.21 21.36
C PHE A 84 5.79 -2.22 21.63
N CYS A 85 6.97 -1.74 22.02
CA CYS A 85 8.10 -2.57 22.43
C CYS A 85 7.74 -3.45 23.64
N ASN A 86 7.18 -2.87 24.71
CA ASN A 86 6.74 -3.65 25.88
C ASN A 86 5.74 -4.74 25.50
N LYS A 87 4.74 -4.40 24.67
CA LYS A 87 3.74 -5.37 24.20
C LYS A 87 4.38 -6.49 23.36
N ALA A 88 5.32 -6.15 22.47
CA ALA A 88 6.02 -7.11 21.62
C ALA A 88 6.86 -8.12 22.43
N HIS A 89 7.46 -7.66 23.52
CA HIS A 89 8.26 -8.50 24.42
C HIS A 89 7.46 -9.15 25.56
N GLY A 90 6.23 -8.71 25.82
CA GLY A 90 5.45 -9.13 26.99
C GLY A 90 5.95 -8.52 28.31
N TYR A 91 6.60 -7.35 28.26
CA TYR A 91 7.02 -6.63 29.45
C TYR A 91 5.82 -5.96 30.16
N PRO A 92 5.94 -5.70 31.47
CA PRO A 92 4.95 -4.90 32.18
C PRO A 92 4.71 -3.53 31.53
N ALA A 93 3.47 -3.04 31.64
CA ALA A 93 3.14 -1.69 31.17
C ALA A 93 3.96 -0.63 31.92
N GLY A 94 4.45 0.39 31.21
CA GLY A 94 5.30 1.44 31.77
C GLY A 94 6.77 1.07 31.94
N THR A 95 7.20 -0.16 31.64
CA THR A 95 8.63 -0.52 31.58
C THR A 95 9.35 0.36 30.55
N ALA A 96 10.55 0.82 30.88
CA ALA A 96 11.45 1.43 29.90
C ALA A 96 12.03 0.31 29.04
N CYS A 97 11.53 0.16 27.81
CA CYS A 97 11.98 -0.89 26.93
C CYS A 97 13.46 -0.64 26.55
N PRO A 98 14.32 -1.67 26.44
CA PRO A 98 15.73 -1.47 26.09
C PRO A 98 15.90 -0.87 24.69
N ASN A 99 16.89 0.02 24.53
CA ASN A 99 17.33 0.53 23.23
C ASN A 99 18.17 -0.55 22.51
N GLN A 100 17.51 -1.59 21.98
CA GLN A 100 18.13 -2.74 21.33
C GLN A 100 17.47 -3.03 19.96
N PRO A 101 18.23 -3.58 19.00
CA PRO A 101 17.67 -4.00 17.72
C PRO A 101 16.80 -5.24 17.92
N ASP A 102 15.89 -5.49 16.99
CA ASP A 102 15.03 -6.68 17.04
C ASP A 102 14.64 -7.16 15.63
N THR A 103 13.92 -8.28 15.61
CA THR A 103 13.48 -9.03 14.43
C THR A 103 12.05 -8.67 14.03
N LEU A 104 11.69 -8.94 12.78
CA LEU A 104 10.31 -8.76 12.32
C LEU A 104 9.32 -9.73 13.01
N GLN A 105 9.78 -10.87 13.51
CA GLN A 105 8.98 -11.78 14.35
C GLN A 105 8.59 -11.11 15.68
N THR A 106 9.42 -10.22 16.22
CA THR A 106 9.04 -9.41 17.39
C THR A 106 7.97 -8.39 17.03
N VAL A 107 8.06 -7.76 15.87
CA VAL A 107 6.98 -6.90 15.36
C VAL A 107 5.66 -7.68 15.26
N GLN A 108 5.69 -8.92 14.75
CA GLN A 108 4.49 -9.78 14.71
C GLN A 108 3.85 -9.97 16.08
N ARG A 109 4.64 -10.21 17.13
CA ARG A 109 4.14 -10.29 18.52
C ARG A 109 3.53 -8.98 18.96
N GLY A 110 4.16 -7.85 18.63
CA GLY A 110 3.61 -6.51 18.86
C GLY A 110 2.25 -6.32 18.20
N PHE A 111 2.09 -6.73 16.94
CA PHE A 111 0.82 -6.69 16.22
C PHE A 111 -0.26 -7.57 16.88
N GLN A 112 0.07 -8.80 17.25
CA GLN A 112 -0.87 -9.69 17.95
C GLN A 112 -1.33 -9.07 19.28
N ALA A 113 -0.42 -8.48 20.04
CA ALA A 113 -0.72 -7.88 21.34
C ALA A 113 -1.62 -6.63 21.25
N ILE A 114 -1.70 -5.98 20.08
CA ILE A 114 -2.64 -4.87 19.82
C ILE A 114 -3.86 -5.29 18.98
N GLY A 115 -4.05 -6.59 18.78
CA GLY A 115 -5.19 -7.14 18.04
C GLY A 115 -5.16 -6.85 16.54
N LEU A 116 -3.96 -6.81 15.94
CA LEU A 116 -3.73 -6.71 14.51
C LEU A 116 -3.28 -8.07 13.96
N GLY A 117 -3.78 -8.43 12.77
CA GLY A 117 -3.31 -9.62 12.05
C GLY A 117 -1.82 -9.52 11.73
N ALA A 118 -1.04 -10.48 12.20
CA ALA A 118 0.42 -10.37 12.23
C ALA A 118 1.14 -10.59 10.89
N GLY A 119 0.42 -10.92 9.82
CA GLY A 119 1.03 -11.20 8.51
C GLY A 119 1.99 -12.40 8.50
N SER A 120 2.98 -12.35 7.63
CA SER A 120 3.98 -13.40 7.42
C SER A 120 5.38 -12.79 7.29
N VAL A 121 6.37 -13.42 7.93
CA VAL A 121 7.77 -13.03 7.79
C VAL A 121 8.46 -13.91 6.74
N SER A 122 9.23 -13.29 5.86
CA SER A 122 10.17 -13.90 4.93
C SER A 122 11.59 -13.57 5.37
N GLY A 123 12.48 -14.56 5.40
CA GLY A 123 13.92 -14.39 5.64
C GLY A 123 14.71 -14.01 4.38
N SER A 124 14.04 -13.36 3.43
CA SER A 124 14.60 -12.82 2.20
C SER A 124 13.71 -11.68 1.70
N SER A 125 14.20 -10.92 0.72
CA SER A 125 13.33 -10.12 -0.13
C SER A 125 12.19 -10.95 -0.74
N ILE A 126 11.09 -10.27 -1.07
CA ILE A 126 9.91 -10.87 -1.69
C ILE A 126 9.80 -10.44 -3.16
N PRO A 127 9.22 -11.27 -4.05
CA PRO A 127 9.03 -10.89 -5.46
C PRO A 127 8.25 -9.59 -5.61
N PHE A 128 8.56 -8.80 -6.64
CA PHE A 128 7.83 -7.56 -6.93
C PHE A 128 6.32 -7.76 -7.09
N ALA A 129 5.87 -8.89 -7.64
CA ALA A 129 4.45 -9.24 -7.71
C ALA A 129 3.79 -9.35 -6.31
N THR A 130 4.53 -9.85 -5.31
CA THR A 130 4.09 -9.89 -3.91
C THR A 130 4.02 -8.49 -3.32
N VAL A 131 4.97 -7.60 -3.65
CA VAL A 131 4.90 -6.17 -3.28
C VAL A 131 3.63 -5.53 -3.84
N LYS A 132 3.40 -5.63 -5.15
CA LYS A 132 2.21 -5.05 -5.80
C LYS A 132 0.92 -5.55 -5.17
N SER A 133 0.76 -6.86 -5.03
CA SER A 133 -0.47 -7.44 -4.45
C SER A 133 -0.73 -7.00 -3.01
N ASN A 134 0.32 -6.78 -2.21
CA ASN A 134 0.18 -6.23 -0.86
C ASN A 134 -0.27 -4.77 -0.89
N ILE A 135 0.41 -3.93 -1.68
CA ILE A 135 0.06 -2.51 -1.80
C ILE A 135 -1.34 -2.33 -2.38
N ASP A 136 -1.71 -3.07 -3.43
CA ASP A 136 -3.03 -3.03 -4.04
C ASP A 136 -4.14 -3.47 -3.04
N ALA A 137 -3.80 -4.34 -2.08
CA ALA A 137 -4.67 -4.76 -0.98
C ALA A 137 -4.65 -3.80 0.24
N GLY A 138 -3.97 -2.66 0.15
CA GLY A 138 -3.86 -1.71 1.26
C GLY A 138 -2.99 -2.22 2.41
N LYS A 139 -1.98 -3.03 2.13
CA LYS A 139 -1.10 -3.65 3.13
C LYS A 139 0.35 -3.18 2.91
N PRO A 140 0.83 -2.18 3.67
CA PRO A 140 2.24 -1.81 3.66
C PRO A 140 3.11 -2.99 4.13
N ILE A 141 4.37 -3.01 3.70
CA ILE A 141 5.32 -4.09 3.98
C ILE A 141 6.47 -3.52 4.78
N GLU A 142 6.76 -4.08 5.95
CA GLU A 142 7.97 -3.76 6.68
C GLU A 142 9.13 -4.59 6.15
N THR A 143 10.30 -3.99 5.98
CA THR A 143 11.48 -4.63 5.41
C THR A 143 12.66 -4.51 6.36
N GLY A 144 13.43 -5.58 6.51
CA GLY A 144 14.78 -5.53 7.07
C GLY A 144 15.80 -5.42 5.94
N ILE A 145 16.53 -4.31 5.89
CA ILE A 145 17.69 -4.14 5.01
C ILE A 145 18.97 -4.25 5.84
N TYR A 146 20.03 -4.76 5.22
CA TYR A 146 21.33 -4.97 5.85
C TYR A 146 22.40 -4.20 5.10
N TRP A 147 23.03 -3.26 5.79
CA TRP A 147 24.06 -2.42 5.20
C TRP A 147 25.32 -3.22 4.92
N THR A 148 26.01 -2.92 3.83
CA THR A 148 27.32 -3.51 3.50
C THR A 148 28.39 -3.14 4.54
N ALA A 149 28.23 -1.98 5.20
CA ALA A 149 29.05 -1.55 6.33
C ALA A 149 28.71 -2.26 7.66
N GLY A 150 27.68 -3.11 7.69
CA GLY A 150 27.18 -3.82 8.86
C GLY A 150 25.99 -3.14 9.55
N GLY A 151 25.23 -3.94 10.28
CA GLY A 151 23.98 -3.51 10.92
C GLY A 151 22.74 -3.70 10.03
N GLY A 152 21.57 -3.66 10.66
CA GLY A 152 20.27 -3.77 10.00
C GLY A 152 19.45 -2.51 10.20
N HIS A 153 18.48 -2.29 9.31
CA HIS A 153 17.55 -1.17 9.38
C HIS A 153 16.17 -1.58 8.89
N ALA A 154 15.13 -1.11 9.58
CA ALA A 154 13.76 -1.37 9.19
C ALA A 154 13.19 -0.20 8.40
N GLN A 155 12.57 -0.48 7.26
CA GLN A 155 11.88 0.48 6.39
C GLN A 155 10.47 -0.03 6.06
N VAL A 156 9.61 0.81 5.48
CA VAL A 156 8.26 0.39 5.09
C VAL A 156 7.98 0.71 3.63
N ILE A 157 7.78 -0.31 2.79
CA ILE A 157 7.27 -0.13 1.43
C ILE A 157 5.77 0.17 1.52
N TYR A 158 5.35 1.31 0.95
CA TYR A 158 3.97 1.78 0.98
C TYR A 158 3.39 2.13 -0.39
N GLY A 159 4.19 2.03 -1.45
CA GLY A 159 3.73 2.31 -2.80
C GLY A 159 4.67 1.82 -3.89
N TYR A 160 4.23 1.92 -5.14
CA TYR A 160 5.02 1.66 -6.32
C TYR A 160 4.46 2.39 -7.55
N ASN A 161 5.34 2.70 -8.51
CA ASN A 161 5.01 3.21 -9.84
C ASN A 161 5.93 2.54 -10.88
N GLY A 162 5.36 1.71 -11.77
CA GLY A 162 6.18 0.84 -12.61
C GLY A 162 6.93 -0.19 -11.76
N GLN A 163 8.27 -0.19 -11.82
CA GLN A 163 9.16 -0.98 -10.94
C GLN A 163 9.77 -0.15 -9.79
N THR A 164 9.54 1.16 -9.76
CA THR A 164 9.99 2.02 -8.66
C THR A 164 9.10 1.81 -7.46
N MET A 165 9.68 1.50 -6.30
CA MET A 165 8.99 1.37 -5.02
C MET A 165 9.15 2.64 -4.21
N ALA A 166 8.08 3.04 -3.52
CA ALA A 166 8.10 4.11 -2.53
C ALA A 166 8.19 3.50 -1.13
N TYR A 167 9.13 3.99 -0.32
CA TYR A 167 9.37 3.49 1.03
C TYR A 167 9.60 4.59 2.08
N GLY A 168 9.14 4.31 3.29
CA GLY A 168 9.30 5.14 4.48
C GLY A 168 10.55 4.74 5.26
N ASP A 169 11.32 5.73 5.70
CA ASP A 169 12.50 5.55 6.55
C ASP A 169 12.27 6.20 7.95
N PRO A 170 12.27 5.40 9.04
CA PRO A 170 12.10 5.91 10.40
C PRO A 170 13.32 6.66 10.93
N TRP A 171 14.50 6.62 10.29
CA TRP A 171 15.71 7.24 10.84
C TRP A 171 15.56 8.77 10.94
N PRO A 172 15.83 9.42 12.10
CA PRO A 172 15.48 10.83 12.28
C PRO A 172 16.19 11.80 11.33
N GLN A 173 17.40 11.45 10.88
CA GLN A 173 18.25 12.31 10.06
C GLN A 173 18.14 12.03 8.56
N SER A 174 17.45 10.96 8.14
CA SER A 174 17.26 10.65 6.73
C SER A 174 15.95 11.24 6.19
N PRO A 175 15.85 11.48 4.87
CA PRO A 175 14.57 11.78 4.25
C PRO A 175 13.54 10.69 4.59
N THR A 176 12.37 11.09 5.06
CA THR A 176 11.34 10.15 5.53
C THR A 176 10.74 9.31 4.41
N TYR A 177 10.60 9.87 3.22
CA TYR A 177 9.97 9.22 2.07
C TYR A 177 10.94 9.22 0.91
N ASN A 178 11.18 8.04 0.36
CA ASN A 178 12.18 7.80 -0.67
C ASN A 178 11.59 6.89 -1.76
N GLU A 179 12.26 6.85 -2.90
CA GLU A 179 11.90 5.98 -4.02
C GLU A 179 13.14 5.27 -4.55
N MET A 180 13.00 4.00 -4.96
CA MET A 180 14.08 3.20 -5.54
C MET A 180 13.52 2.13 -6.47
N ASP A 181 14.23 1.79 -7.57
CA ASP A 181 13.88 0.63 -8.40
C ASP A 181 13.90 -0.66 -7.57
N TYR A 182 12.95 -1.57 -7.83
CA TYR A 182 12.84 -2.85 -7.15
C TYR A 182 14.17 -3.62 -7.09
N ASN A 183 14.91 -3.71 -8.21
CA ASN A 183 16.14 -4.49 -8.24
C ASN A 183 17.24 -3.83 -7.41
N SER A 184 17.33 -2.49 -7.47
CA SER A 184 18.25 -1.72 -6.63
C SER A 184 17.90 -1.83 -5.14
N TYR A 185 16.62 -1.90 -4.80
CA TYR A 185 16.21 -2.07 -3.41
C TYR A 185 16.44 -3.51 -2.91
N VAL A 186 16.32 -4.51 -3.78
CA VAL A 186 16.68 -5.91 -3.44
C VAL A 186 18.17 -6.01 -3.11
N SER A 187 19.03 -5.39 -3.91
CA SER A 187 20.47 -5.35 -3.66
C SER A 187 21.16 -4.21 -4.43
N ASN A 188 22.00 -3.47 -3.72
CA ASN A 188 22.89 -2.46 -4.28
C ASN A 188 24.22 -2.42 -3.49
N GLY A 189 25.08 -1.44 -3.78
CA GLY A 189 26.38 -1.31 -3.09
C GLY A 189 26.29 -0.87 -1.62
N GLU A 190 25.15 -0.35 -1.19
CA GLU A 190 24.92 0.17 0.16
C GLU A 190 24.24 -0.89 1.05
N PHE A 191 23.26 -1.63 0.54
CA PHE A 191 22.53 -2.63 1.32
C PHE A 191 21.95 -3.79 0.49
N GLN A 192 21.54 -4.83 1.21
CA GLN A 192 20.71 -5.92 0.71
C GLN A 192 19.38 -5.97 1.49
N TRP A 193 18.26 -6.18 0.78
CA TRP A 193 16.98 -6.48 1.42
C TRP A 193 16.95 -7.95 1.85
N GLY A 194 17.03 -8.17 3.17
CA GLY A 194 17.15 -9.51 3.74
C GLY A 194 15.92 -10.04 4.46
N ASP A 195 14.96 -9.20 4.89
CA ASP A 195 13.72 -9.68 5.52
C ASP A 195 12.50 -8.89 5.09
N ALA A 196 11.33 -9.51 5.07
CA ALA A 196 10.06 -8.82 4.82
C ALA A 196 8.96 -9.32 5.76
N LEU A 197 8.14 -8.41 6.27
CA LEU A 197 6.89 -8.68 6.97
C LEU A 197 5.74 -8.12 6.14
N TYR A 198 4.98 -9.02 5.54
CA TYR A 198 3.95 -8.73 4.54
C TYR A 198 2.63 -9.42 4.93
N ASN A 199 1.56 -9.14 4.18
CA ASN A 199 0.19 -9.61 4.45
C ASN A 199 -0.39 -9.15 5.82
N VAL A 200 0.12 -8.06 6.39
CA VAL A 200 -0.32 -7.53 7.69
C VAL A 200 -1.80 -7.11 7.64
N GLY A 201 -2.51 -7.42 8.73
CA GLY A 201 -3.88 -6.99 9.04
C GLY A 201 -5.01 -7.65 8.26
#